data_AF-A0A3P7PR20-F1
#
_entry.id   AF-A0A3P7PR20-F1
#
_cell.length_a   1.000
_cell.length_b   1.000
_cell.length_c   1.000
_cell.angle_alpha   90.00
_cell.angle_beta   90.00
_cell.angle_gamma   90.00
#
_symmetry.space_group_name_H-M   'P 1'
#
loop_
_entity.id
_entity.type
_entity.pdbx_description
1 polymer ?
#
loop_
_entity_poly.entity_id
_entity_poly.type
_entity_poly.pdbx_seq_one_letter_code
_entity_poly.pdbx_strand_id
1 'polypeptide(L)'
;MIKMNLKEFRDEIKTEMLGYEEITEPLIEKWFENFEAFVEAKRPSSHLNYKGKDINVTLKDETDLFMMVDRYLAAIVNEDLDNYFTDWAF
;
A
#
# COMPACT_ATOMS: atom_id res chain seq x y z
N MET A 1 16.79 3.20 4.54
CA MET A 1 16.15 2.23 3.62
C MET A 1 15.77 1.00 4.40
N ILE A 2 14.48 0.75 4.51
CA ILE A 2 13.89 -0.42 5.16
C ILE A 2 13.55 -1.42 4.06
N LYS A 3 13.88 -2.69 4.27
CA LYS A 3 13.54 -3.78 3.37
C LYS A 3 12.75 -4.80 4.15
N MET A 4 11.61 -5.17 3.61
CA MET A 4 10.72 -6.12 4.24
C MET A 4 10.11 -7.03 3.17
N ASN A 5 9.74 -8.24 3.57
CA ASN A 5 8.99 -9.12 2.68
C ASN A 5 7.54 -8.65 2.57
N LEU A 6 6.81 -9.17 1.58
CA LEU A 6 5.43 -8.76 1.31
C LEU A 6 4.50 -8.96 2.52
N LYS A 7 4.70 -10.01 3.32
CA LYS A 7 3.86 -10.27 4.50
C LYS A 7 4.09 -9.20 5.57
N GLU A 8 5.34 -8.94 5.91
CA GLU A 8 5.72 -7.88 6.85
C GLU A 8 5.13 -6.52 6.41
N PHE A 9 5.25 -6.17 5.14
CA PHE A 9 4.66 -4.93 4.62
C PHE A 9 3.14 -4.85 4.80
N ARG A 10 2.43 -5.96 4.56
CA ARG A 10 0.96 -6.01 4.77
C ARG A 10 0.60 -5.81 6.23
N ASP A 11 1.35 -6.43 7.14
CA ASP A 11 1.09 -6.31 8.58
C ASP A 11 1.32 -4.87 9.06
N GLU A 12 2.40 -4.22 8.61
CA GLU A 12 2.72 -2.82 8.95
C GLU A 12 1.69 -1.84 8.37
N ILE A 13 1.36 -1.93 7.07
CA ILE A 13 0.42 -1.00 6.45
C ILE A 13 -1.01 -1.15 7.00
N LYS A 14 -1.41 -2.37 7.38
CA LYS A 14 -2.68 -2.60 8.07
C LYS A 14 -2.69 -1.94 9.43
N THR A 15 -1.61 -2.08 10.20
CA THR A 15 -1.47 -1.47 11.53
C THR A 15 -1.58 0.05 11.43
N GLU A 16 -0.94 0.64 10.42
CA GLU A 16 -1.01 2.07 10.18
C GLU A 16 -2.43 2.54 9.79
N MET A 17 -3.11 1.82 8.89
CA MET A 17 -4.50 2.13 8.51
C MET A 17 -5.46 2.09 9.70
N LEU A 18 -5.28 1.16 10.63
CA LEU A 18 -6.08 1.07 11.85
C LEU A 18 -5.91 2.27 12.80
N GLY A 19 -4.91 3.12 12.56
CA GLY A 19 -4.73 4.38 13.26
C GLY A 19 -5.73 5.48 12.88
N TYR A 20 -6.46 5.30 11.77
CA TYR A 20 -7.39 6.28 11.23
C TYR A 20 -8.84 5.78 11.34
N GLU A 21 -9.70 6.52 12.03
CA GLU A 21 -11.10 6.14 12.25
C GLU A 21 -11.91 6.10 10.93
N GLU A 22 -11.53 6.92 9.96
CA GLU A 22 -12.17 7.02 8.65
C GLU A 22 -11.84 5.79 7.76
N ILE A 23 -10.73 5.11 8.01
CA ILE A 23 -10.33 3.93 7.25
C ILE A 23 -10.97 2.69 7.87
N THR A 24 -12.24 2.49 7.54
CA THR A 24 -13.02 1.34 8.02
C THR A 24 -12.48 0.00 7.52
N GLU A 25 -12.82 -1.10 8.23
CA GLU A 25 -12.39 -2.46 7.86
C GLU A 25 -12.71 -2.84 6.38
N PRO A 26 -13.89 -2.55 5.81
CA PRO A 26 -14.15 -2.77 4.39
C PRO A 26 -13.21 -2.00 3.44
N LEU A 27 -12.77 -0.80 3.84
CA LEU A 27 -11.82 -0.01 3.06
C LEU A 27 -10.41 -0.59 3.15
N ILE A 28 -10.03 -1.17 4.28
CA ILE A 28 -8.77 -1.91 4.44
C ILE A 28 -8.78 -3.16 3.56
N GLU A 29 -9.86 -3.95 3.59
CA GLU A 29 -10.01 -5.14 2.75
C GLU A 29 -9.91 -4.79 1.26
N LYS A 30 -10.65 -3.76 0.82
CA LYS A 30 -10.60 -3.27 -0.57
C LYS A 30 -9.20 -2.81 -0.98
N TRP A 31 -8.46 -2.17 -0.06
CA TRP A 31 -7.08 -1.77 -0.34
C TRP A 31 -6.20 -2.99 -0.60
N PHE A 32 -6.30 -4.03 0.23
CA PHE A 32 -5.51 -5.25 0.06
C PHE A 32 -5.89 -6.01 -1.22
N GLU A 33 -7.18 -6.12 -1.54
CA GLU A 33 -7.62 -6.73 -2.81
C GLU A 33 -6.99 -6.03 -4.02
N ASN A 34 -7.01 -4.68 -4.02
CA ASN A 34 -6.42 -3.90 -5.10
C ASN A 34 -4.88 -4.01 -5.13
N PHE A 35 -4.24 -4.05 -3.96
CA PHE A 35 -2.79 -4.24 -3.86
C PHE A 35 -2.36 -5.63 -4.35
N GLU A 36 -3.12 -6.68 -4.04
CA GLU A 36 -2.89 -8.02 -4.59
C GLU A 36 -3.00 -8.00 -6.11
N ALA A 37 -4.07 -7.41 -6.66
CA ALA A 37 -4.23 -7.29 -8.11
C ALA A 37 -3.09 -6.49 -8.76
N PHE A 38 -2.60 -5.44 -8.09
CA PHE A 38 -1.46 -4.64 -8.55
C PHE A 38 -0.16 -5.48 -8.62
N VAL A 39 0.10 -6.26 -7.58
CA VAL A 39 1.25 -7.15 -7.43
C VAL A 39 1.20 -8.31 -8.43
N GLU A 40 0.05 -8.97 -8.58
CA GLU A 40 -0.17 -10.07 -9.53
C GLU A 40 0.00 -9.62 -10.97
N ALA A 41 -0.50 -8.43 -11.30
CA ALA A 41 -0.30 -7.79 -12.60
C ALA A 41 1.16 -7.34 -12.84
N LYS A 42 2.02 -7.46 -11.82
CA LYS A 42 3.42 -7.01 -11.84
C LYS A 42 3.56 -5.56 -12.32
N ARG A 43 2.63 -4.69 -11.88
CA ARG A 43 2.68 -3.28 -12.25
C ARG A 43 3.98 -2.65 -11.73
N PRO A 44 4.59 -1.73 -12.52
CA PRO A 44 5.82 -1.07 -12.12
C PRO A 44 5.59 -0.21 -10.87
N SER A 45 6.51 -0.29 -9.92
CA SER A 45 6.56 0.51 -8.70
C SER A 45 8.01 0.67 -8.29
N SER A 46 8.41 1.82 -7.74
CA SER A 46 9.78 1.98 -7.23
C SER A 46 10.00 1.20 -5.92
N HIS A 47 8.91 0.88 -5.21
CA HIS A 47 8.95 0.20 -3.91
C HIS A 47 8.93 -1.33 -4.03
N LEU A 48 8.42 -1.89 -5.13
CA LEU A 48 8.28 -3.34 -5.30
C LEU A 48 9.45 -3.93 -6.12
N ASN A 49 10.14 -4.90 -5.53
CA ASN A 49 11.18 -5.67 -6.20
C ASN A 49 10.76 -7.14 -6.31
N TYR A 50 10.49 -7.56 -7.55
CA TYR A 50 10.07 -8.91 -7.89
C TYR A 50 11.30 -9.81 -8.16
N LYS A 51 11.51 -10.83 -7.32
CA LYS A 51 12.55 -11.86 -7.47
C LYS A 51 11.91 -13.24 -7.58
N GLY A 52 11.53 -13.63 -8.79
CA GLY A 52 10.85 -14.91 -9.01
C GLY A 52 9.45 -14.90 -8.39
N LYS A 53 9.24 -15.72 -7.36
CA LYS A 53 8.00 -15.74 -6.55
C LYS A 53 8.06 -14.82 -5.33
N ASP A 54 9.26 -14.38 -4.96
CA ASP A 54 9.46 -13.53 -3.80
C ASP A 54 9.28 -12.06 -4.18
N ILE A 55 8.53 -11.33 -3.36
CA ILE A 55 8.30 -9.90 -3.52
C ILE A 55 8.83 -9.22 -2.27
N ASN A 56 9.77 -8.31 -2.47
CA ASN A 56 10.30 -7.48 -1.41
C ASN A 56 9.84 -6.05 -1.61
N VAL A 57 9.48 -5.41 -0.51
CA VAL A 57 9.15 -3.98 -0.47
C VAL A 57 10.37 -3.23 0.04
N THR A 58 10.78 -2.19 -0.68
CA THR A 58 11.86 -1.29 -0.29
C THR A 58 11.27 0.09 -0.04
N LEU A 59 11.39 0.53 1.21
CA LEU A 59 10.99 1.85 1.65
C LEU A 59 12.25 2.66 1.98
N LYS A 60 12.19 3.97 1.79
CA LYS A 60 13.26 4.88 2.18
C LYS A 60 13.43 4.88 3.70
N ASP A 61 12.33 5.02 4.42
CA ASP A 61 12.18 4.98 5.87
C ASP A 61 10.70 4.76 6.23
N GLU A 62 10.32 4.89 7.50
CA GLU A 62 8.94 4.69 7.97
C GLU A 62 7.97 5.73 7.38
N THR A 63 8.45 6.90 6.93
CA THR A 63 7.56 7.94 6.39
C THR A 63 6.90 7.53 5.09
N ASP A 64 7.48 6.60 4.32
CA ASP A 64 6.84 6.09 3.11
C ASP A 64 5.54 5.32 3.45
N LEU A 65 5.48 4.59 4.57
CA LEU A 65 4.26 3.90 5.01
C LEU A 65 3.18 4.91 5.38
N PHE A 66 3.54 5.90 6.20
CA PHE A 66 2.63 6.98 6.60
C PHE A 66 2.08 7.71 5.38
N MET A 67 2.93 8.04 4.41
CA MET A 67 2.50 8.69 3.17
C MET A 67 1.55 7.83 2.32
N MET A 68 1.75 6.51 2.27
CA MET A 68 0.83 5.62 1.56
C MET A 68 -0.56 5.61 2.19
N VAL A 69 -0.64 5.63 3.53
CA VAL A 69 -1.90 5.63 4.28
C VAL A 69 -2.56 7.00 4.28
N ASP A 70 -1.81 8.09 4.49
CA ASP A 70 -2.32 9.47 4.39
C ASP A 70 -2.91 9.75 3.01
N ARG A 71 -2.26 9.28 1.94
CA ARG A 71 -2.81 9.40 0.58
C ARG A 71 -4.08 8.58 0.41
N TYR A 72 -4.18 7.42 1.07
CA TYR A 72 -5.37 6.59 0.99
C TYR A 72 -6.54 7.27 1.71
N LEU A 73 -6.29 7.80 2.91
CA LEU A 73 -7.24 8.64 3.64
C LEU A 73 -7.71 9.82 2.79
N ALA A 74 -6.79 10.56 2.17
CA ALA A 74 -7.13 11.67 1.30
C ALA A 74 -8.00 11.22 0.11
N ALA A 75 -7.72 10.06 -0.49
CA ALA A 75 -8.55 9.51 -1.56
C ALA A 75 -9.95 9.11 -1.07
N ILE A 76 -10.08 8.59 0.16
CA ILE A 76 -11.39 8.29 0.77
C ILE A 76 -12.18 9.59 0.97
N VAL A 77 -11.57 10.59 1.62
CA VAL A 77 -12.23 11.86 1.96
C VAL A 77 -12.65 12.65 0.72
N ASN A 78 -11.88 12.55 -0.37
CA ASN A 78 -12.18 13.24 -1.62
C ASN A 78 -13.00 12.39 -2.62
N GLU A 79 -13.48 11.21 -2.22
CA GLU A 79 -14.19 10.27 -3.10
C GLU A 79 -13.41 9.88 -4.39
N ASP A 80 -12.07 9.81 -4.28
CA ASP A 80 -11.11 9.61 -5.38
C ASP A 80 -10.36 8.26 -5.28
N LEU A 81 -11.00 7.27 -4.68
CA LEU A 81 -10.41 5.93 -4.48
C LEU A 81 -9.97 5.25 -5.79
N ASP A 82 -10.67 5.52 -6.89
CA ASP A 82 -10.41 4.92 -8.19
C ASP A 82 -9.03 5.31 -8.75
N ASN A 83 -8.51 6.47 -8.36
CA ASN A 83 -7.19 6.95 -8.81
C ASN A 83 -6.04 6.59 -7.86
N TYR A 84 -6.33 6.05 -6.68
CA TYR A 84 -5.31 5.73 -5.69
C TYR A 84 -4.23 4.76 -6.21
N PHE A 85 -4.63 3.64 -6.82
CA PHE A 85 -3.67 2.66 -7.37
C PHE A 85 -3.16 2.99 -8.79
N THR A 86 -3.75 3.98 -9.45
CA THR A 86 -3.35 4.38 -10.81
C THR A 86 -2.00 5.09 -10.78
N ASP A 87 -1.80 5.99 -9.80
CA ASP A 87 -0.54 6.71 -9.60
C ASP A 87 0.29 6.11 -8.46
N TRP A 88 0.24 4.79 -8.27
CA TRP A 88 0.97 4.07 -7.22
C TRP A 88 2.47 3.86 -7.54
N ALA A 89 2.98 4.70 -8.44
CA ALA A 89 4.39 4.85 -8.76
C ALA A 89 4.96 6.02 -7.95
N PHE A 90 4.99 5.88 -6.63
CA PHE A 90 5.97 6.61 -5.84
C PHE A 90 7.36 6.08 -6.20
#